data_AF-A0A1B5Z9G5-F1
#
_entry.id   AF-A0A1B5Z9G5-F1
#
_cell.length_a   1.000
_cell.length_b   1.000
_cell.length_c   1.000
_cell.angle_alpha   90.00
_cell.angle_beta   90.00
_cell.angle_gamma   90.00
#
_symmetry.space_group_name_H-M   'P 1'
#
loop_
_entity.id
_entity.type
_entity.pdbx_description
1 polymer ?
#
loop_
_entity_poly.entity_id
_entity_poly.type
_entity_poly.pdbx_seq_one_letter_code
_entity_poly.pdbx_strand_id
1 'polypeptide(L)'
;FQPQNPASKAINHAIKSKFQHPYENWTEVKADEAGWNQFWNGFREKVTWHRRHRAAIKSIFNKKAAKRLSGLLSDARKKIEKDPRNPPKWLVGGSSSTLVTKWGSPEYKEKCQRNKANRDTEQAKSSCIHTGGSRSAATLRIQFIKKYGSAPTFMEMNALMHKYADSGEWAGPRAEEVA
;
A
#
# COMPACT_ATOMS: atom_id res chain seq x y z
N PHE A 1 19.96 4.59 4.77
CA PHE A 1 19.30 4.83 3.48
C PHE A 1 18.31 3.71 3.21
N GLN A 2 16.99 4.01 3.10
CA GLN A 2 15.96 3.05 2.72
C GLN A 2 15.56 3.30 1.26
N PRO A 3 16.07 2.55 0.28
CA PRO A 3 15.84 2.83 -1.14
C PRO A 3 14.35 2.77 -1.56
N GLN A 4 13.51 2.09 -0.76
CA GLN A 4 12.07 2.00 -0.98
C GLN A 4 11.31 3.31 -0.69
N ASN A 5 11.80 4.12 0.26
CA ASN A 5 11.07 5.29 0.75
C ASN A 5 10.96 6.40 -0.33
N PRO A 6 12.05 6.77 -1.04
CA PRO A 6 11.97 7.71 -2.16
C PRO A 6 10.98 7.27 -3.25
N ALA A 7 11.02 6.00 -3.66
CA ALA A 7 10.10 5.48 -4.68
C ALA A 7 8.64 5.52 -4.21
N SER A 8 8.38 5.22 -2.94
CA SER A 8 7.02 5.25 -2.37
C SER A 8 6.49 6.69 -2.26
N LYS A 9 7.35 7.65 -1.91
CA LYS A 9 7.04 9.10 -1.95
C LYS A 9 6.75 9.57 -3.37
N ALA A 10 7.54 9.14 -4.36
CA ALA A 10 7.32 9.46 -5.77
C ALA A 10 5.97 8.93 -6.27
N ILE A 11 5.60 7.69 -5.96
CA ILE A 11 4.29 7.12 -6.31
C ILE A 11 3.16 7.95 -5.68
N ASN A 12 3.28 8.26 -4.39
CA ASN A 12 2.28 9.07 -3.71
C ASN A 12 2.14 10.47 -4.33
N HIS A 13 3.26 11.10 -4.71
CA HIS A 13 3.25 12.38 -5.40
C HIS A 13 2.58 12.28 -6.77
N ALA A 14 2.95 11.28 -7.57
CA ALA A 14 2.37 11.05 -8.90
C ALA A 14 0.85 10.88 -8.84
N ILE A 15 0.35 10.07 -7.89
CA ILE A 15 -1.10 9.89 -7.71
C ILE A 15 -1.75 11.20 -7.30
N LYS A 16 -1.31 11.84 -6.20
CA LYS A 16 -1.99 13.03 -5.67
C LYS A 16 -1.95 14.26 -6.59
N SER A 17 -0.88 14.43 -7.35
CA SER A 17 -0.69 15.62 -8.20
C SER A 17 -1.40 15.53 -9.55
N LYS A 18 -1.71 14.31 -10.00
CA LYS A 18 -2.27 14.06 -11.33
C LYS A 18 -3.67 13.45 -11.29
N PHE A 19 -4.26 13.19 -10.13
CA PHE A 19 -5.57 12.56 -10.05
C PHE A 19 -6.70 13.49 -10.54
N GLN A 20 -7.11 13.34 -11.80
CA GLN A 20 -8.14 14.16 -12.45
C GLN A 20 -9.39 13.36 -12.82
N HIS A 21 -9.25 12.09 -13.19
CA HIS A 21 -10.37 11.21 -13.49
C HIS A 21 -10.82 10.42 -12.25
N PRO A 22 -12.12 10.13 -12.10
CA PRO A 22 -12.68 9.45 -10.93
C PRO A 22 -12.45 7.94 -10.97
N TYR A 23 -11.18 7.51 -11.10
CA TYR A 23 -10.85 6.09 -11.05
C TYR A 23 -11.13 5.52 -9.66
N GLU A 24 -11.94 4.46 -9.59
CA GLU A 24 -12.28 3.81 -8.32
C GLU A 24 -11.17 2.88 -7.83
N ASN A 25 -10.36 2.41 -8.75
CA ASN A 25 -9.31 1.43 -8.50
C ASN A 25 -8.25 1.47 -9.61
N TRP A 26 -7.15 0.77 -9.37
CA TRP A 26 -6.03 0.75 -10.32
C TRP A 26 -6.30 -0.11 -11.56
N THR A 27 -7.31 -0.98 -11.53
CA THR A 27 -7.69 -1.74 -12.72
C THR A 27 -8.29 -0.81 -13.77
N GLU A 28 -9.15 0.13 -13.37
CA GLU A 28 -9.65 1.20 -14.26
C GLU A 28 -8.51 2.07 -14.78
N VAL A 29 -7.57 2.47 -13.92
CA VAL A 29 -6.38 3.22 -14.35
C VAL A 29 -5.61 2.45 -15.42
N LYS A 30 -5.44 1.14 -15.30
CA LYS A 30 -4.71 0.33 -16.30
C LYS A 30 -5.50 0.13 -17.59
N ALA A 31 -6.83 0.19 -17.54
CA ALA A 31 -7.68 0.08 -18.71
C ALA A 31 -7.67 1.36 -19.54
N ASP A 32 -7.35 2.49 -18.92
CA ASP A 32 -7.15 3.78 -19.56
C ASP A 32 -5.65 4.06 -19.79
N GLU A 33 -5.20 3.94 -21.04
CA GLU A 33 -3.80 4.17 -21.38
C GLU A 33 -3.33 5.59 -21.05
N ALA A 34 -4.17 6.61 -21.27
CA ALA A 34 -3.83 8.00 -20.96
C ALA A 34 -3.69 8.20 -19.45
N GLY A 35 -4.65 7.68 -18.68
CA GLY A 35 -4.61 7.66 -17.22
C GLY A 35 -3.38 6.97 -16.66
N TRP A 36 -3.08 5.77 -17.15
CA TRP A 36 -1.91 5.01 -16.73
C TRP A 36 -0.61 5.76 -17.03
N ASN A 37 -0.46 6.27 -18.26
CA ASN A 37 0.72 7.02 -18.70
C ASN A 37 0.93 8.28 -17.86
N GLN A 38 -0.14 8.98 -17.50
CA GLN A 38 -0.08 10.16 -16.65
C GLN A 38 0.59 9.88 -15.30
N PHE A 39 0.17 8.83 -14.59
CA PHE A 39 0.77 8.46 -13.31
C PHE A 39 2.20 7.91 -13.47
N TRP A 40 2.43 7.15 -14.53
CA TRP A 40 3.75 6.59 -14.81
C TRP A 40 4.78 7.69 -15.16
N ASN A 41 4.38 8.72 -15.88
CA ASN A 41 5.20 9.89 -16.19
C ASN A 41 5.54 10.66 -14.92
N GLY A 42 4.55 10.98 -14.08
CA GLY A 42 4.79 11.67 -12.81
C GLY A 42 5.70 10.89 -11.84
N PHE A 43 5.69 9.56 -11.91
CA PHE A 43 6.64 8.72 -11.16
C PHE A 43 8.07 8.82 -11.74
N ARG A 44 8.20 8.71 -13.07
CA ARG A 44 9.49 8.78 -13.77
C ARG A 44 10.22 10.11 -13.62
N GLU A 45 9.49 11.20 -13.47
CA GLU A 45 10.08 12.53 -13.19
C GLU A 45 10.81 12.61 -11.84
N LYS A 46 10.53 11.69 -10.91
CA LYS A 46 11.06 11.74 -9.53
C LYS A 46 12.06 10.65 -9.22
N VAL A 47 12.20 9.64 -10.07
CA VAL A 47 13.08 8.50 -9.82
C VAL A 47 13.76 8.03 -11.10
N THR A 48 15.00 7.57 -10.96
CA THR A 48 15.80 7.01 -12.05
C THR A 48 16.11 5.55 -11.77
N TRP A 49 16.37 4.80 -12.84
CA TRP A 49 16.78 3.40 -12.76
C TRP A 49 17.54 3.00 -14.02
N HIS A 50 18.34 1.94 -13.91
CA HIS A 50 19.04 1.36 -15.04
C HIS A 50 18.05 0.72 -16.04
N ARG A 51 18.25 0.94 -17.35
CA ARG A 51 17.33 0.49 -18.42
C ARG A 51 16.94 -1.00 -18.32
N ARG A 52 17.90 -1.85 -17.94
CA ARG A 52 17.70 -3.31 -17.72
C ARG A 52 16.58 -3.65 -16.73
N HIS A 53 16.27 -2.76 -15.79
CA HIS A 53 15.24 -3.01 -14.76
C HIS A 53 13.87 -2.43 -15.12
N ARG A 54 13.68 -1.81 -16.30
CA ARG A 54 12.45 -1.11 -16.67
C ARG A 54 11.18 -1.96 -16.52
N ALA A 55 11.21 -3.21 -16.98
CA ALA A 55 10.07 -4.12 -16.88
C ALA A 55 9.73 -4.43 -15.41
N ALA A 56 10.74 -4.76 -14.59
CA ALA A 56 10.57 -5.01 -13.17
C ALA A 56 10.03 -3.78 -12.43
N ILE A 57 10.57 -2.59 -12.72
CA ILE A 57 10.10 -1.33 -12.12
C ILE A 57 8.66 -1.02 -12.52
N LYS A 58 8.27 -1.24 -13.78
CA LYS A 58 6.87 -1.07 -14.24
C LYS A 58 5.92 -2.01 -13.49
N SER A 59 6.32 -3.26 -13.28
CA SER A 59 5.54 -4.23 -12.48
C SER A 59 5.41 -3.81 -11.02
N ILE A 60 6.52 -3.44 -10.37
CA ILE A 60 6.55 -2.96 -8.98
C ILE A 60 5.71 -1.69 -8.82
N PHE A 61 5.83 -0.74 -9.76
CA PHE A 61 5.06 0.48 -9.77
C PHE A 61 3.56 0.18 -9.77
N ASN A 62 3.07 -0.68 -10.68
CA ASN A 62 1.66 -1.05 -10.72
C ASN A 62 1.17 -1.62 -9.39
N LYS A 63 1.93 -2.56 -8.80
CA LYS A 63 1.57 -3.16 -7.50
C LYS A 63 1.50 -2.12 -6.38
N LYS A 64 2.49 -1.23 -6.32
CA LYS A 64 2.60 -0.21 -5.27
C LYS A 64 1.58 0.92 -5.45
N ALA A 65 1.36 1.36 -6.68
CA ALA A 65 0.38 2.39 -7.02
C ALA A 65 -1.04 1.89 -6.75
N ALA A 66 -1.36 0.63 -7.08
CA ALA A 66 -2.64 0.03 -6.74
C ALA A 66 -2.94 0.06 -5.24
N LYS A 67 -1.97 -0.39 -4.42
CA LYS A 67 -2.11 -0.34 -2.96
C LYS A 67 -2.22 1.10 -2.46
N ARG A 68 -1.45 2.03 -3.03
CA ARG A 68 -1.45 3.43 -2.60
C ARG A 68 -2.75 4.15 -2.93
N LEU A 69 -3.26 3.98 -4.15
CA LEU A 69 -4.53 4.56 -4.58
C LEU A 69 -5.69 4.05 -3.71
N SER A 70 -5.76 2.73 -3.49
CA SER A 70 -6.78 2.14 -2.62
C SER A 70 -6.76 2.73 -1.20
N GLY A 71 -5.58 2.92 -0.62
CA GLY A 71 -5.43 3.57 0.68
C GLY A 71 -5.90 5.03 0.66
N LEU A 72 -5.47 5.80 -0.34
CA LEU A 72 -5.85 7.21 -0.48
C LEU A 72 -7.36 7.39 -0.65
N LEU A 73 -8.01 6.57 -1.48
CA LEU A 73 -9.47 6.61 -1.66
C LEU A 73 -10.21 6.25 -0.38
N SER A 74 -9.73 5.25 0.37
CA SER A 74 -10.29 4.90 1.68
C SER A 74 -10.19 6.06 2.68
N ASP A 75 -9.03 6.71 2.75
CA ASP A 75 -8.81 7.89 3.61
C ASP A 75 -9.66 9.08 3.17
N ALA A 76 -9.82 9.28 1.85
CA ALA A 76 -10.67 10.32 1.28
C ALA A 76 -12.13 10.12 1.68
N ARG A 77 -12.64 8.90 1.51
CA ARG A 77 -14.01 8.55 1.90
C ARG A 77 -14.26 8.83 3.38
N LYS A 78 -13.37 8.36 4.27
CA LYS A 78 -13.48 8.65 5.71
C LYS A 78 -13.47 10.14 6.03
N LYS A 79 -12.63 10.92 5.34
CA LYS A 79 -12.58 12.37 5.51
C LYS A 79 -13.90 13.03 5.07
N ILE A 80 -14.43 12.62 3.92
CA ILE A 80 -15.68 13.15 3.36
C ILE A 80 -16.89 12.75 4.23
N GLU A 81 -16.92 11.52 4.75
CA GLU A 81 -17.96 11.08 5.70
C GLU A 81 -17.96 11.94 6.97
N LYS A 82 -16.77 12.35 7.45
CA LYS A 82 -16.63 13.22 8.63
C LYS A 82 -16.95 14.70 8.34
N ASP A 83 -16.53 15.22 7.19
CA ASP A 83 -16.74 16.59 6.78
C ASP A 83 -16.95 16.68 5.25
N PRO A 84 -18.22 16.59 4.79
CA PRO A 84 -18.54 16.61 3.36
C PRO A 84 -18.15 17.91 2.65
N ARG A 85 -18.00 19.01 3.39
CA ARG A 85 -17.66 20.34 2.84
C ARG A 85 -16.15 20.50 2.61
N ASN A 86 -15.34 19.55 3.10
CA ASN A 86 -13.89 19.63 3.06
C ASN A 86 -13.24 18.34 2.53
N PRO A 87 -13.47 17.99 1.24
CA PRO A 87 -12.80 16.85 0.63
C PRO A 87 -11.27 17.02 0.62
N PRO A 88 -10.50 15.95 0.47
CA PRO A 88 -9.04 16.07 0.33
C PRO A 88 -8.66 16.93 -0.88
N LYS A 89 -7.68 17.84 -0.71
CA LYS A 89 -7.21 18.74 -1.77
C LYS A 89 -6.80 18.04 -3.07
N TRP A 90 -6.28 16.82 -2.97
CA TRP A 90 -5.84 16.03 -4.13
C TRP A 90 -7.00 15.41 -4.92
N LEU A 91 -8.22 15.42 -4.36
CA LEU A 91 -9.45 14.96 -4.99
C LEU A 91 -10.28 16.13 -5.54
N VAL A 92 -9.77 17.37 -5.43
CA VAL A 92 -10.50 18.59 -5.80
C VAL A 92 -10.66 18.64 -7.32
N GLY A 93 -11.91 18.71 -7.77
CA GLY A 93 -12.32 18.66 -9.17
C GLY A 93 -13.61 17.87 -9.35
N GLY A 94 -14.09 17.73 -10.59
CA GLY A 94 -15.31 16.98 -10.92
C GLY A 94 -15.26 15.48 -10.56
N SER A 95 -14.09 14.95 -10.20
CA SER A 95 -13.93 13.54 -9.82
C SER A 95 -14.45 13.22 -8.42
N SER A 96 -14.52 14.20 -7.50
CA SER A 96 -14.98 13.95 -6.12
C SER A 96 -16.46 13.60 -6.06
N SER A 97 -17.32 14.32 -6.78
CA SER A 97 -18.78 14.07 -6.76
C SER A 97 -19.12 12.71 -7.37
N THR A 98 -18.51 12.38 -8.51
CA THR A 98 -18.67 11.06 -9.15
C THR A 98 -18.27 9.92 -8.22
N LEU A 99 -17.12 10.04 -7.54
CA LEU A 99 -16.67 9.01 -6.60
C LEU A 99 -17.61 8.87 -5.39
N VAL A 100 -18.11 9.98 -4.85
CA VAL A 100 -19.07 9.96 -3.74
C VAL A 100 -20.36 9.25 -4.14
N THR A 101 -20.93 9.57 -5.31
CA THR A 101 -22.13 8.88 -5.83
C THR A 101 -21.90 7.38 -5.92
N LYS A 102 -20.75 6.97 -6.48
CA LYS A 102 -20.42 5.55 -6.63
C LYS A 102 -20.21 4.84 -5.29
N TRP A 103 -19.53 5.47 -4.32
CA TRP A 103 -19.39 4.89 -2.98
C TRP A 103 -20.73 4.75 -2.25
N GLY A 104 -21.70 5.58 -2.60
CA GLY A 104 -23.07 5.52 -2.10
C GLY A 104 -23.89 4.37 -2.67
N SER A 105 -23.47 3.77 -3.79
CA SER A 105 -24.25 2.75 -4.50
C SER A 105 -24.42 1.46 -3.68
N PRO A 106 -25.57 0.78 -3.81
CA PRO A 106 -25.80 -0.52 -3.14
C PRO A 106 -24.71 -1.54 -3.46
N GLU A 107 -24.32 -1.63 -4.74
CA GLU A 107 -23.34 -2.61 -5.22
C GLU A 107 -21.98 -2.40 -4.56
N TYR A 108 -21.56 -1.14 -4.41
CA TYR A 108 -20.31 -0.80 -3.75
C TYR A 108 -20.35 -1.13 -2.25
N LYS A 109 -21.46 -0.83 -1.58
CA LYS A 109 -21.68 -1.14 -0.16
C LYS A 109 -21.67 -2.64 0.09
N GLU A 110 -22.37 -3.42 -0.72
CA GLU A 110 -22.38 -4.89 -0.65
C GLU A 110 -20.98 -5.47 -0.84
N LYS A 111 -20.24 -4.99 -1.84
CA LYS A 111 -18.83 -5.37 -2.06
C LYS A 111 -17.97 -5.06 -0.84
N CYS A 112 -18.19 -3.91 -0.18
CA CYS A 112 -17.48 -3.56 1.05
C CYS A 112 -17.82 -4.51 2.20
N GLN A 113 -19.10 -4.84 2.40
CA GLN A 113 -19.53 -5.76 3.46
C GLN A 113 -18.97 -7.17 3.24
N ARG A 114 -19.04 -7.69 2.01
CA ARG A 114 -18.45 -9.00 1.66
C ARG A 114 -16.94 -9.03 1.94
N ASN A 115 -16.23 -7.97 1.54
CA ASN A 115 -14.80 -7.85 1.83
C ASN A 115 -14.49 -7.70 3.32
N LYS A 116 -15.41 -7.16 4.13
CA LYS A 116 -15.28 -7.10 5.59
C LYS A 116 -15.45 -8.50 6.18
N ALA A 117 -16.51 -9.22 5.82
CA ALA A 117 -16.77 -10.58 6.27
C ALA A 117 -15.60 -11.53 5.93
N ASN A 118 -15.05 -11.44 4.72
CA ASN A 118 -13.90 -12.25 4.31
C ASN A 118 -12.64 -12.02 5.15
N ARG A 119 -12.47 -10.83 5.76
CA ARG A 119 -11.33 -10.53 6.64
C ARG A 119 -11.56 -10.95 8.09
N ASP A 120 -12.80 -11.21 8.47
CA ASP A 120 -13.19 -11.57 9.83
C ASP A 120 -13.29 -13.09 10.04
N THR A 121 -12.94 -13.88 9.01
CA THR A 121 -12.88 -15.33 9.12
C THR A 121 -11.76 -15.77 10.05
N GLU A 122 -11.95 -16.89 10.75
CA GLU A 122 -10.93 -17.47 11.63
C GLU A 122 -9.63 -17.78 10.89
N GLN A 123 -9.72 -18.20 9.62
CA GLN A 123 -8.55 -18.41 8.78
C GLN A 123 -7.76 -17.13 8.51
N ALA A 124 -8.43 -15.97 8.36
CA ALA A 124 -7.75 -14.70 8.19
C ALA A 124 -7.06 -14.26 9.50
N LYS A 125 -7.71 -14.51 10.65
CA LYS A 125 -7.19 -14.19 11.98
C LYS A 125 -6.00 -15.06 12.39
N SER A 126 -5.92 -16.31 11.92
CA SER A 126 -4.82 -17.25 12.23
C SER A 126 -3.57 -17.06 11.36
N SER A 127 -3.53 -16.08 10.45
CA SER A 127 -2.37 -15.79 9.62
C SER A 127 -1.22 -15.16 10.40
N CYS A 128 0.05 -15.36 9.96
CA CYS A 128 1.21 -14.76 10.62
C CYS A 128 1.15 -13.23 10.62
N ILE A 129 1.01 -12.63 11.80
CA ILE A 129 0.98 -11.19 11.98
C ILE A 129 2.42 -10.65 11.98
N HIS A 130 2.73 -9.73 11.08
CA HIS A 130 4.02 -9.02 11.06
C HIS A 130 3.98 -7.80 11.99
N THR A 131 4.91 -7.71 12.94
CA THR A 131 5.03 -6.61 13.92
C THR A 131 5.91 -5.45 13.44
N GLY A 132 6.70 -5.66 12.38
CA GLY A 132 7.65 -4.66 11.87
C GLY A 132 7.03 -3.36 11.32
N GLY A 133 5.70 -3.25 11.27
CA GLY A 133 4.99 -2.07 10.79
C GLY A 133 5.35 -1.72 9.34
N SER A 134 5.84 -0.50 9.11
CA SER A 134 6.24 -0.04 7.77
C SER A 134 7.63 -0.52 7.34
N ARG A 135 8.38 -1.22 8.21
CA ARG A 135 9.72 -1.73 7.91
C ARG A 135 9.60 -3.03 7.11
N SER A 136 10.23 -3.06 5.94
CA SER A 136 10.30 -4.29 5.15
C SER A 136 11.29 -5.30 5.75
N ALA A 137 11.09 -6.58 5.48
CA ALA A 137 12.06 -7.64 5.82
C ALA A 137 13.49 -7.31 5.35
N ALA A 138 13.63 -6.74 4.14
CA ALA A 138 14.93 -6.29 3.63
C ALA A 138 15.55 -5.17 4.49
N THR A 139 14.73 -4.24 4.99
CA THR A 139 15.21 -3.19 5.90
C THR A 139 15.69 -3.78 7.22
N LEU A 140 14.90 -4.70 7.79
CA LEU A 140 15.26 -5.40 9.03
C LEU A 140 16.57 -6.18 8.85
N ARG A 141 16.72 -6.90 7.73
CA ARG A 141 17.94 -7.62 7.37
C ARG A 141 19.17 -6.72 7.26
N ILE A 142 19.06 -5.58 6.58
CA ILE A 142 20.17 -4.61 6.47
C ILE A 142 20.57 -4.08 7.85
N GLN A 143 19.59 -3.77 8.69
CA GLN A 143 19.84 -3.28 10.05
C GLN A 143 20.49 -4.37 10.93
N PHE A 144 20.07 -5.62 10.76
CA PHE A 144 20.68 -6.76 11.44
C PHE A 144 22.15 -6.93 11.04
N ILE A 145 22.45 -6.95 9.74
CA ILE A 145 23.83 -7.06 9.24
C ILE A 145 24.71 -5.93 9.79
N LYS A 146 24.19 -4.70 9.82
CA LYS A 146 24.92 -3.56 10.38
C LYS A 146 25.21 -3.71 11.89
N LYS A 147 24.33 -4.38 12.63
CA LYS A 147 24.45 -4.54 14.08
C LYS A 147 25.34 -5.72 14.46
N TYR A 148 25.24 -6.84 13.73
CA TYR A 148 25.86 -8.11 14.11
C TYR A 148 26.99 -8.55 13.17
N GLY A 149 27.24 -7.83 12.07
CA GLY A 149 28.30 -8.15 11.11
C GLY A 149 28.01 -9.34 10.19
N SER A 150 26.90 -10.05 10.39
CA SER A 150 26.50 -11.22 9.63
C SER A 150 25.03 -11.14 9.16
N ALA A 151 24.69 -11.96 8.17
CA ALA A 151 23.30 -12.10 7.75
C ALA A 151 22.50 -12.88 8.80
N PRO A 152 21.26 -12.46 9.13
CA PRO A 152 20.41 -13.22 10.03
C PRO A 152 20.03 -14.56 9.41
N THR A 153 19.94 -15.58 10.26
CA THR A 153 19.31 -16.87 9.96
C THR A 153 17.81 -16.70 9.69
N PHE A 154 17.18 -17.76 9.18
CA PHE A 154 15.73 -17.77 9.00
C PHE A 154 14.98 -17.53 10.32
N MET A 155 15.43 -18.17 11.41
CA MET A 155 14.80 -18.07 12.74
C MET A 155 14.91 -16.65 13.30
N GLU A 156 16.07 -16.02 13.18
CA GLU A 156 16.28 -14.63 13.59
C GLU A 156 15.43 -13.67 12.76
N MET A 157 15.31 -13.90 11.45
CA MET A 157 14.39 -13.12 10.61
C MET A 157 12.93 -13.31 11.02
N ASN A 158 12.51 -14.54 11.35
CA ASN A 158 11.16 -14.82 11.83
C ASN A 158 10.88 -14.06 13.14
N ALA A 159 11.79 -14.15 14.11
CA ALA A 159 11.69 -13.42 15.37
C ALA A 159 11.63 -11.89 15.17
N LEU A 160 12.49 -11.32 14.31
CA LEU A 160 12.48 -9.88 14.00
C LEU A 160 11.18 -9.39 13.37
N MET A 161 10.48 -10.27 12.65
CA MET A 161 9.26 -9.92 11.92
C MET A 161 7.99 -10.17 12.72
N HIS A 162 8.02 -11.05 13.71
CA HIS A 162 6.83 -11.59 14.35
C HIS A 162 6.83 -11.49 15.87
N LYS A 163 7.89 -11.01 16.51
CA LYS A 163 7.87 -10.67 17.93
C LYS A 163 7.56 -9.20 18.17
N TYR A 164 6.84 -8.92 19.24
CA TYR A 164 6.66 -7.56 19.73
C TYR A 164 7.99 -7.05 20.32
N ALA A 165 8.35 -5.80 20.02
CA ALA A 165 9.67 -5.27 20.39
C ALA A 165 9.79 -4.93 21.89
N ASP A 166 8.66 -4.67 22.54
CA ASP A 166 8.49 -4.36 23.95
C ASP A 166 8.39 -5.61 24.82
N SER A 167 7.52 -6.57 24.47
CA SER A 167 7.34 -7.79 25.27
C SER A 167 8.21 -8.98 24.85
N GLY A 168 8.68 -9.00 23.60
CA GLY A 168 9.38 -10.17 23.04
C GLY A 168 8.47 -11.37 22.74
N GLU A 169 7.17 -11.22 22.96
CA GLU A 169 6.16 -12.26 22.70
C GLU A 169 5.84 -12.36 21.20
N TRP A 170 5.37 -13.54 20.78
CA TRP A 170 4.93 -13.77 19.41
C TRP A 170 3.61 -13.06 19.12
N ALA A 171 3.52 -12.43 17.95
CA ALA A 171 2.33 -11.73 17.50
C ALA A 171 1.20 -12.66 17.01
N GLY A 172 1.45 -13.96 16.96
CA GLY A 172 0.43 -14.96 16.69
C GLY A 172 0.98 -16.38 16.75
N PRO A 173 0.11 -17.37 17.00
CA PRO A 173 0.50 -18.76 17.23
C PRO A 173 1.25 -19.36 16.04
N ARG A 174 0.90 -18.97 14.81
CA ARG A 174 1.53 -19.51 13.60
C ARG A 174 3.00 -19.11 13.44
N ALA A 175 3.40 -17.95 13.96
CA ALA A 175 4.79 -17.52 13.90
C ALA A 175 5.67 -18.26 14.93
N GLU A 176 5.06 -18.71 16.03
CA GLU A 176 5.68 -19.53 17.07
C GLU A 176 5.87 -20.98 16.62
N GLU A 177 4.91 -21.56 15.90
CA GLU A 177 5.01 -22.93 15.36
C GLU A 177 6.19 -23.16 14.40
N VAL A 178 6.68 -22.07 13.78
CA VAL A 178 7.80 -22.11 12.81
C VAL A 178 9.12 -21.59 13.41
N ALA A 179 9.15 -21.39 14.73
CA ALA A 179 10.26 -20.81 15.48
C ALA A 179 11.20 -21.82 16.15
#